data_AF-A0A8J6AVX1-F1
#
_entry.id   AF-A0A8J6AVX1-F1
#
_cell.length_a   1.000
_cell.length_b   1.000
_cell.length_c   1.000
_cell.angle_alpha   90.00
_cell.angle_beta   90.00
_cell.angle_gamma   90.00
#
_symmetry.space_group_name_H-M   'P 1'
#
loop_
_entity.id
_entity.type
_entity.pdbx_description
1 polymer ?
#
loop_
_entity_poly.entity_id
_entity_poly.type
_entity_poly.pdbx_seq_one_letter_code
_entity_poly.pdbx_strand_id
1 'polypeptide(L)'
;NIDITNFSSSWNDGLAFCALLHTYLPAHIPYQELNSQDKRRNFTLAFQAAESVGIKSTLDINEMVRTERPDWQNVMLYVTAIYKYFET
;
A
#
# COMPACT_ATOMS: atom_id res chain seq x y z
N ASN A 1 -11.53 10.05 3.85
CA ASN A 1 -12.15 9.36 2.70
C ASN A 1 -11.08 9.26 1.63
N ILE A 2 -10.57 8.06 1.32
CA ILE A 2 -9.67 7.86 0.18
C ILE A 2 -10.57 7.51 -1.00
N ASP A 3 -10.41 8.24 -2.10
CA ASP A 3 -11.07 7.90 -3.35
C ASP A 3 -10.06 7.20 -4.29
N ILE A 4 -10.26 5.89 -4.47
CA ILE A 4 -9.42 5.06 -5.34
C ILE A 4 -10.13 4.91 -6.68
N THR A 5 -9.67 5.65 -7.68
CA THR A 5 -10.27 5.65 -9.02
C THR A 5 -9.43 4.90 -10.06
N ASN A 6 -8.21 4.50 -9.71
CA ASN A 6 -7.27 3.82 -10.58
C ASN A 6 -6.21 3.03 -9.78
N PHE A 7 -5.37 2.25 -10.47
CA PHE A 7 -4.23 1.52 -9.90
C PHE A 7 -2.90 2.27 -10.03
N SER A 8 -2.89 3.58 -10.28
CA SER A 8 -1.66 4.38 -10.43
C SER A 8 -1.64 5.53 -9.43
N SER A 9 -2.06 6.73 -9.82
CA SER A 9 -1.97 7.94 -9.01
C SER A 9 -2.75 7.86 -7.70
N SER A 10 -3.86 7.11 -7.64
CA SER A 10 -4.62 6.91 -6.39
C SER A 10 -3.84 6.14 -5.31
N TRP A 11 -2.73 5.50 -5.67
CA TRP A 11 -1.90 4.71 -4.76
C TRP A 11 -0.55 5.37 -4.48
N ASN A 12 -0.30 6.56 -5.04
CA ASN A 12 1.02 7.21 -5.01
C ASN A 12 1.41 7.77 -3.62
N ASP A 13 0.46 7.88 -2.70
CA ASP A 13 0.66 8.43 -1.37
C ASP A 13 0.83 7.35 -0.30
N GLY A 14 0.68 6.08 -0.67
CA GLY A 14 0.75 4.93 0.22
C GLY A 14 -0.47 4.74 1.13
N LEU A 15 -1.38 5.72 1.21
CA LEU A 15 -2.53 5.65 2.11
C LEU A 15 -3.52 4.58 1.65
N ALA A 16 -3.68 4.37 0.34
CA ALA A 16 -4.51 3.31 -0.21
C ALA A 16 -4.03 1.91 0.23
N PHE A 17 -2.70 1.68 0.23
CA PHE A 17 -2.12 0.43 0.72
C PHE A 17 -2.31 0.27 2.23
N CYS A 18 -2.08 1.34 3.00
CA CYS A 18 -2.31 1.32 4.44
C CYS A 18 -3.79 1.05 4.77
N ALA A 19 -4.73 1.66 4.06
CA ALA A 19 -6.16 1.42 4.25
C ALA A 19 -6.53 -0.03 3.97
N LEU A 20 -6.08 -0.57 2.83
CA LEU A 20 -6.32 -1.95 2.45
C LEU A 20 -5.75 -2.94 3.47
N LEU A 21 -4.51 -2.74 3.92
CA LEU A 21 -3.92 -3.63 4.90
C LEU A 21 -4.50 -3.44 6.29
N HIS A 22 -4.97 -2.24 6.65
CA HIS A 22 -5.64 -1.99 7.93
C HIS A 22 -6.96 -2.78 8.05
N THR A 23 -7.66 -3.10 6.95
CA THR A 23 -8.86 -3.95 7.01
C THR A 23 -8.56 -5.38 7.45
N TYR A 24 -7.36 -5.89 7.13
CA TYR A 24 -6.94 -7.25 7.50
C TYR A 24 -6.03 -7.28 8.74
N LEU A 25 -5.22 -6.25 8.94
CA LEU A 25 -4.19 -6.11 9.98
C LEU A 25 -4.31 -4.77 10.72
N PRO A 26 -5.44 -4.50 11.41
CA PRO A 26 -5.67 -3.21 12.07
C PRO A 26 -4.64 -2.90 13.16
N ALA A 27 -4.08 -3.93 13.80
CA ALA A 27 -3.05 -3.79 14.84
C ALA A 27 -1.68 -3.34 14.29
N HIS A 28 -1.40 -3.58 13.00
CA HIS A 28 -0.10 -3.25 12.40
C HIS A 28 -0.07 -1.88 11.72
N ILE A 29 -1.23 -1.31 11.41
CA ILE A 29 -1.33 -0.04 10.69
C ILE A 29 -2.12 0.98 11.51
N PRO A 30 -1.44 1.99 12.11
CA PRO A 30 -2.10 3.09 12.82
C PRO A 30 -2.67 4.11 11.81
N TYR A 31 -3.67 3.69 11.03
CA TYR A 31 -4.16 4.43 9.87
C TYR A 31 -4.64 5.86 10.21
N GLN A 32 -5.19 6.07 11.42
CA GLN A 32 -5.66 7.38 11.88
C GLN A 32 -4.53 8.42 12.07
N GLU A 33 -3.29 7.97 12.25
CA GLU A 33 -2.12 8.84 12.44
C GLU A 33 -1.37 9.13 11.13
N LEU A 34 -1.79 8.52 10.02
CA LEU A 34 -1.13 8.65 8.73
C LEU A 34 -1.57 9.93 8.00
N ASN A 35 -0.66 10.50 7.23
CA ASN A 35 -0.92 11.68 6.41
C ASN A 35 -0.41 11.45 4.98
N SER A 36 -1.03 12.09 3.99
CA SER A 36 -0.69 11.92 2.57
C SER A 36 0.65 12.56 2.16
N GLN A 37 1.21 13.44 3.00
CA GLN A 37 2.49 14.10 2.72
C GLN A 37 3.68 13.16 3.01
N ASP A 38 3.53 12.26 4.00
CA ASP A 38 4.53 11.30 4.42
C ASP A 38 4.49 10.00 3.60
N LYS A 39 4.54 10.12 2.26
CA LYS A 39 4.46 8.99 1.32
C LYS A 39 5.40 7.84 1.71
N ARG A 40 6.66 8.18 2.01
CA ARG A 40 7.69 7.19 2.39
C ARG A 40 7.27 6.41 3.63
N ARG A 41 6.77 7.09 4.67
CA ARG A 41 6.31 6.45 5.90
C ARG A 41 5.14 5.53 5.63
N ASN A 42 4.17 5.97 4.83
CA ASN A 42 2.99 5.19 4.49
C ASN A 42 3.37 3.90 3.74
N PHE A 43 4.20 4.01 2.68
CA PHE A 43 4.67 2.83 1.96
C PHE A 43 5.47 1.88 2.84
N THR A 44 6.37 2.40 3.67
CA THR A 44 7.15 1.57 4.61
C THR A 44 6.24 0.81 5.57
N LEU A 45 5.25 1.47 6.18
CA LEU A 45 4.33 0.81 7.11
C LEU A 45 3.47 -0.24 6.41
N ALA A 46 2.92 0.07 5.23
CA ALA A 46 2.16 -0.89 4.45
C ALA A 46 3.00 -2.14 4.12
N PHE A 47 4.22 -1.95 3.61
CA PHE A 47 5.04 -3.07 3.17
C PHE A 47 5.53 -3.89 4.37
N GLN A 48 5.88 -3.25 5.50
CA GLN A 48 6.23 -3.95 6.73
C GLN A 48 5.07 -4.77 7.28
N ALA A 49 3.84 -4.24 7.25
CA ALA A 49 2.66 -4.98 7.68
C ALA A 49 2.42 -6.20 6.77
N ALA A 50 2.52 -6.04 5.45
CA ALA A 50 2.39 -7.14 4.50
C ALA A 50 3.49 -8.20 4.68
N GLU A 51 4.73 -7.78 4.86
CA GLU A 51 5.87 -8.68 5.08
C GLU A 51 5.77 -9.43 6.42
N SER A 52 5.19 -8.82 7.46
CA SER A 52 5.00 -9.47 8.76
C SER A 52 4.09 -10.70 8.70
N VAL A 53 3.22 -10.78 7.69
CA VAL A 53 2.38 -11.96 7.41
C VAL A 53 2.94 -12.84 6.30
N GLY A 54 4.06 -12.45 5.68
CA GLY A 54 4.75 -13.21 4.64
C GLY A 54 4.37 -12.85 3.20
N ILE A 55 3.65 -11.73 2.98
CA ILE A 55 3.42 -11.20 1.64
C ILE A 55 4.68 -10.44 1.21
N LYS A 56 5.35 -10.91 0.16
CA LYS A 56 6.56 -10.25 -0.36
C LYS A 56 6.21 -8.95 -1.08
N SER A 57 6.87 -7.86 -0.70
CA SER A 57 6.82 -6.58 -1.40
C SER A 57 7.46 -6.69 -2.78
N THR A 58 6.68 -6.51 -3.85
CA THR A 58 7.17 -6.49 -5.24
C THR A 58 7.47 -5.08 -5.74
N LEU A 59 7.05 -4.06 -4.99
CA LEU A 59 7.21 -2.65 -5.32
C LEU A 59 8.44 -2.07 -4.59
N ASP A 60 9.21 -1.22 -5.27
CA ASP A 60 10.30 -0.48 -4.64
C ASP A 60 9.78 0.84 -4.05
N ILE A 61 9.93 1.00 -2.73
CA ILE A 61 9.49 2.21 -2.00
C ILE A 61 10.11 3.49 -2.59
N ASN A 62 11.40 3.46 -2.94
CA ASN A 62 12.08 4.64 -3.47
C ASN A 62 11.53 5.02 -4.85
N GLU A 63 11.14 4.05 -5.67
CA GLU A 63 10.46 4.31 -6.93
C GLU A 63 9.08 4.92 -6.68
N MET A 64 8.28 4.28 -5.83
CA MET A 64 6.92 4.71 -5.49
C MET A 64 6.86 6.12 -4.89
N VAL A 65 7.85 6.50 -4.08
CA VAL A 65 7.94 7.86 -3.50
C VAL A 65 8.37 8.90 -4.53
N ARG A 66 9.21 8.53 -5.51
CA ARG A 66 9.72 9.45 -6.54
C ARG A 66 8.72 9.70 -7.66
N THR A 67 7.85 8.74 -7.95
CA THR A 67 6.85 8.85 -9.03
C THR A 67 5.49 9.27 -8.49
N GLU A 68 4.84 10.21 -9.16
CA GLU A 68 3.44 10.54 -8.87
C GLU A 68 2.46 9.59 -9.55
N ARG A 69 2.94 8.84 -10.55
CA ARG A 69 2.16 7.91 -11.36
C ARG A 69 2.93 6.59 -11.44
N PRO A 70 2.84 5.73 -10.41
CA PRO A 70 3.47 4.42 -10.45
C PRO A 70 2.88 3.57 -11.57
N ASP A 71 3.63 2.58 -12.04
CA ASP A 71 3.13 1.60 -13.01
C ASP A 71 1.94 0.86 -12.42
N TRP A 72 0.78 1.03 -13.06
CA TRP A 72 -0.47 0.46 -12.61
C TRP A 72 -0.46 -1.07 -12.63
N GLN A 73 0.33 -1.70 -13.50
CA GLN A 73 0.44 -3.15 -13.56
C GLN A 73 1.11 -3.69 -12.30
N ASN A 74 2.21 -3.06 -11.89
CA ASN A 74 2.95 -3.46 -10.69
C ASN A 74 2.10 -3.24 -9.42
N VAL A 75 1.40 -2.10 -9.33
CA VAL A 75 0.48 -1.82 -8.23
C VAL A 75 -0.66 -2.84 -8.20
N MET A 76 -1.32 -3.11 -9.33
CA MET A 76 -2.40 -4.09 -9.43
C MET A 76 -1.94 -5.50 -9.04
N LEU A 77 -0.75 -5.93 -9.50
CA LEU A 77 -0.18 -7.23 -9.15
C LEU A 77 0.06 -7.35 -7.64
N TYR A 78 0.58 -6.30 -7.02
CA TYR A 78 0.83 -6.30 -5.58
C TYR A 78 -0.48 -6.32 -4.78
N VAL A 79 -1.48 -5.50 -5.14
CA VAL A 79 -2.82 -5.53 -4.53
C VAL A 79 -3.46 -6.90 -4.69
N THR A 80 -3.34 -7.52 -5.87
CA THR A 80 -3.85 -8.87 -6.11
C THR A 80 -3.15 -9.91 -5.23
N ALA A 81 -1.84 -9.78 -4.98
CA ALA A 81 -1.12 -10.68 -4.09
C ALA A 81 -1.60 -10.55 -2.63
N ILE A 82 -1.86 -9.33 -2.15
CA ILE A 82 -2.44 -9.09 -0.83
C ILE A 82 -3.82 -9.74 -0.73
N TYR A 83 -4.69 -9.48 -1.72
CA TYR A 83 -6.05 -10.01 -1.74
C TYR A 83 -6.05 -11.55 -1.77
N LYS A 84 -5.23 -12.15 -2.62
CA LYS A 84 -5.07 -13.61 -2.67
C LYS A 84 -4.61 -14.20 -1.35
N TYR A 85 -3.70 -13.53 -0.63
CA TYR A 85 -3.21 -14.03 0.65
C TYR A 85 -4.32 -14.06 1.72
N PHE A 86 -5.20 -13.04 1.76
CA PHE A 86 -6.23 -12.94 2.80
C PHE A 86 -7.57 -13.59 2.45
N GLU A 87 -7.88 -13.76 1.17
CA GLU A 87 -9.16 -14.33 0.70
C GLU A 87 -9.04 -15.75 0.12
N THR A 88 -7.92 -16.44 0.35
CA THR A 88 -7.73 -17.88 0.03
C THR A 88 -7.64 -18.69 1.31
#